data_AF-A0A7W0P6Q0-F1
#
_entry.id   AF-A0A7W0P6Q0-F1
#
_cell.length_a   1.000
_cell.length_b   1.000
_cell.length_c   1.000
_cell.angle_alpha   90.00
_cell.angle_beta   90.00
_cell.angle_gamma   90.00
#
_symmetry.space_group_name_H-M   'P 1'
#
loop_
_entity.id
_entity.type
_entity.pdbx_description
1 polymer ?
#
loop_
_entity_poly.entity_id
_entity_poly.type
_entity_poly.pdbx_seq_one_letter_code
_entity_poly.pdbx_strand_id
1 'polypeptide(L)'
;MLHAAHASRFHWGEVGAPVNLARGEWQVSRVYATLGRAEPALHHARRCLELCEASEVEEWDLPYAYEAIARAEGVAGKRTEAERYERLAREAAERVTDADDREHLLGDLATLPSVLRSI
;
A
#
# COMPACT_ATOMS: atom_id res chain seq x y z
N MET A 1 -16.65 -0.08 5.90
CA MET A 1 -15.64 -0.03 4.81
C MET A 1 -15.09 -1.41 4.45
N LEU A 2 -14.77 -2.30 5.41
CA LEU A 2 -14.14 -3.61 5.14
C LEU A 2 -14.86 -4.48 4.08
N HIS A 3 -16.16 -4.73 4.23
CA HIS A 3 -16.89 -5.56 3.26
C HIS A 3 -16.94 -4.94 1.86
N ALA A 4 -17.00 -3.61 1.77
CA ALA A 4 -16.97 -2.92 0.48
C ALA A 4 -15.61 -3.03 -0.22
N ALA A 5 -14.50 -2.97 0.54
CA ALA A 5 -13.16 -3.16 -0.03
C ALA A 5 -12.96 -4.58 -0.58
N HIS A 6 -13.41 -5.60 0.17
CA HIS A 6 -13.40 -7.00 -0.31
C HIS A 6 -14.32 -7.19 -1.52
N ALA A 7 -15.52 -6.62 -1.50
CA ALA A 7 -16.44 -6.70 -2.64
C ALA A 7 -15.84 -6.02 -3.89
N SER A 8 -15.23 -4.83 -3.73
CA SER A 8 -14.52 -4.12 -4.80
C SER A 8 -13.40 -4.98 -5.39
N ARG A 9 -12.51 -5.51 -4.53
CA ARG A 9 -11.42 -6.38 -4.95
C ARG A 9 -11.92 -7.67 -5.63
N PHE A 10 -13.01 -8.26 -5.14
CA PHE A 10 -13.65 -9.41 -5.77
C PHE A 10 -14.14 -9.09 -7.18
N HIS A 11 -14.89 -7.99 -7.36
CA HIS A 11 -15.39 -7.60 -8.69
C HIS A 11 -14.24 -7.33 -9.67
N TRP A 12 -13.14 -6.72 -9.22
CA TRP A 12 -11.95 -6.58 -10.07
C TRP A 12 -11.31 -7.91 -10.45
N GLY A 13 -11.46 -8.96 -9.64
CA GLY A 13 -11.06 -10.33 -9.99
C GLY A 13 -11.84 -10.91 -11.17
N GLU A 14 -13.08 -10.47 -11.37
CA GLU A 14 -13.96 -10.99 -12.43
C GLU A 14 -13.81 -10.23 -13.75
N VAL A 15 -13.59 -8.91 -13.69
CA VAL A 15 -13.64 -8.04 -14.89
C VAL A 15 -12.44 -7.10 -15.06
N GLY A 16 -11.53 -7.06 -14.09
CA GLY A 16 -10.43 -6.10 -14.07
C GLY A 16 -9.15 -6.59 -14.76
N ALA A 17 -8.24 -5.65 -14.98
CA ALA A 17 -6.86 -5.91 -15.38
C ALA A 17 -5.97 -6.14 -14.14
N PRO A 18 -4.72 -6.64 -14.29
CA PRO A 18 -3.80 -6.87 -13.17
C PRO A 18 -3.64 -5.65 -12.25
N VAL A 19 -3.62 -4.44 -12.82
CA VAL A 19 -3.57 -3.18 -12.07
C VAL A 19 -4.77 -2.99 -11.13
N ASN A 20 -5.96 -3.40 -11.55
CA ASN A 20 -7.16 -3.32 -10.71
C ASN A 20 -7.08 -4.29 -9.52
N LEU A 21 -6.46 -5.45 -9.72
CA LEU A 21 -6.20 -6.40 -8.63
C LEU A 21 -5.25 -5.79 -7.60
N ALA A 22 -4.12 -5.24 -8.06
CA ALA A 22 -3.13 -4.61 -7.20
C ALA A 22 -3.75 -3.47 -6.36
N ARG A 23 -4.48 -2.56 -7.00
CA ARG A 23 -5.20 -1.47 -6.33
C ARG A 23 -6.25 -1.97 -5.34
N GLY A 24 -6.96 -3.05 -5.68
CA GLY A 24 -7.91 -3.68 -4.77
C GLY A 24 -7.24 -4.29 -3.54
N GLU A 25 -6.10 -4.97 -3.70
CA GLU A 25 -5.31 -5.48 -2.57
C GLU A 25 -4.80 -4.33 -1.68
N TRP A 26 -4.33 -3.24 -2.28
CA TRP A 26 -3.93 -2.03 -1.55
C TRP A 26 -5.08 -1.46 -0.71
N GLN A 27 -6.28 -1.33 -1.28
CA GLN A 27 -7.46 -0.83 -0.55
C GLN A 27 -7.81 -1.73 0.64
N VAL A 28 -7.78 -3.05 0.47
CA VAL A 28 -8.07 -4.00 1.55
C VAL A 28 -7.00 -3.91 2.65
N SER A 29 -5.72 -3.83 2.28
CA SER A 29 -4.61 -3.61 3.21
C SER A 29 -4.83 -2.34 4.05
N ARG A 30 -5.11 -1.21 3.39
CA ARG A 30 -5.33 0.09 4.05
C ARG A 30 -6.48 0.01 5.05
N VAL A 31 -7.59 -0.64 4.70
CA VAL A 31 -8.72 -0.80 5.63
C VAL A 31 -8.35 -1.64 6.85
N TYR A 32 -7.60 -2.74 6.68
CA TYR A 32 -7.14 -3.53 7.84
C TYR A 32 -6.14 -2.77 8.70
N ALA A 33 -5.25 -1.98 8.09
CA ALA A 33 -4.34 -1.12 8.82
C ALA A 33 -5.09 -0.06 9.66
N THR A 34 -6.12 0.58 9.09
CA THR A 34 -6.99 1.52 9.83
C THR A 34 -7.70 0.83 11.00
N LEU A 35 -8.05 -0.45 10.87
CA LEU A 35 -8.65 -1.25 11.93
C LEU A 35 -7.63 -1.78 12.96
N GLY A 36 -6.34 -1.46 12.82
CA GLY A 36 -5.27 -1.93 13.70
C GLY A 36 -4.96 -3.43 13.57
N ARG A 37 -5.37 -4.07 12.46
CA ARG A 37 -5.19 -5.52 12.23
C ARG A 37 -3.97 -5.77 11.34
N ALA A 38 -2.81 -5.88 11.99
CA ALA A 38 -1.51 -6.03 11.33
C ALA A 38 -1.42 -7.21 10.35
N GLU A 39 -1.77 -8.42 10.79
CA GLU A 39 -1.61 -9.64 9.98
C GLU A 39 -2.36 -9.58 8.64
N PRO A 40 -3.69 -9.29 8.59
CA PRO A 40 -4.38 -9.24 7.31
C PRO A 40 -3.98 -8.01 6.49
N ALA A 41 -3.58 -6.90 7.11
CA ALA A 41 -3.01 -5.77 6.38
C ALA A 41 -1.74 -6.19 5.62
N LEU A 42 -0.83 -6.91 6.30
CA LEU A 42 0.41 -7.41 5.69
C LEU A 42 0.15 -8.43 4.59
N HIS A 43 -0.82 -9.32 4.78
CA HIS A 43 -1.20 -10.28 3.76
C HIS A 43 -1.58 -9.59 2.44
N HIS A 44 -2.50 -8.63 2.51
CA HIS A 44 -2.97 -7.90 1.33
C HIS A 44 -1.91 -6.94 0.77
N ALA A 45 -1.09 -6.31 1.62
CA ALA A 45 0.03 -5.48 1.17
C ALA A 45 1.06 -6.28 0.35
N ARG A 46 1.39 -7.51 0.77
CA ARG A 46 2.31 -8.39 0.03
C ARG A 46 1.72 -8.84 -1.29
N ARG A 47 0.43 -9.20 -1.33
CA ARG A 47 -0.25 -9.52 -2.59
C ARG A 47 -0.30 -8.34 -3.55
N CYS A 48 -0.48 -7.12 -3.04
CA CYS A 48 -0.36 -5.89 -3.83
C CYS A 48 1.03 -5.79 -4.47
N LEU A 49 2.10 -5.91 -3.69
CA LEU A 49 3.47 -5.85 -4.19
C LEU A 49 3.76 -6.95 -5.23
N GLU A 50 3.39 -8.19 -4.94
CA GLU A 50 3.56 -9.31 -5.87
C GLU A 50 2.85 -9.07 -7.21
N LEU A 51 1.66 -8.46 -7.20
CA LEU A 51 0.93 -8.12 -8.43
C LEU A 51 1.60 -6.98 -9.20
N CYS A 52 2.15 -5.98 -8.50
CA CYS A 52 2.93 -4.90 -9.11
C CYS A 52 4.24 -5.39 -9.72
N GLU A 53 4.91 -6.37 -9.10
CA GLU A 53 6.18 -6.93 -9.60
C GLU A 53 5.98 -7.96 -10.73
N ALA A 54 4.91 -8.77 -10.66
CA ALA A 54 4.65 -9.83 -11.64
C ALA A 54 4.10 -9.30 -12.98
N SER A 55 3.61 -8.07 -12.98
CA SER A 55 3.04 -7.43 -14.15
C SER A 55 3.97 -6.27 -14.54
N GLU A 56 3.99 -5.85 -15.80
CA GLU A 56 4.41 -4.48 -16.15
C GLU A 56 3.36 -3.45 -15.66
N VAL A 57 2.80 -3.68 -14.47
CA VAL A 57 1.88 -2.75 -13.81
C VAL A 57 2.69 -1.48 -13.61
N GLU A 58 2.12 -0.41 -14.17
CA GLU A 58 2.77 0.88 -14.39
C GLU A 58 3.63 1.29 -13.19
N GLU A 59 4.78 1.93 -13.47
CA GLU A 59 5.75 2.41 -12.48
C GLU A 59 5.11 3.22 -11.33
N TRP A 60 3.89 3.71 -11.54
CA TRP A 60 3.05 4.44 -10.60
C TRP A 60 2.49 3.62 -9.42
N ASP A 61 2.08 2.36 -9.63
CA ASP A 61 1.41 1.56 -8.59
C ASP A 61 2.42 0.94 -7.59
N LEU A 62 3.69 0.78 -7.99
CA LEU A 62 4.75 0.22 -7.15
C LEU A 62 5.01 1.03 -5.86
N PRO A 63 5.13 2.38 -5.88
CA PRO A 63 5.27 3.16 -4.66
C PRO A 63 4.12 2.94 -3.65
N TYR A 64 2.88 2.75 -4.13
CA TYR A 64 1.74 2.47 -3.25
C TYR A 64 1.78 1.06 -2.65
N ALA A 65 2.33 0.08 -3.36
CA ALA A 65 2.57 -1.24 -2.79
C ALA A 65 3.57 -1.18 -1.62
N TYR A 66 4.66 -0.40 -1.78
CA TYR A 66 5.60 -0.15 -0.69
C TYR A 66 4.97 0.63 0.47
N GLU A 67 4.16 1.65 0.19
CA GLU A 67 3.38 2.39 1.19
C GLU A 67 2.49 1.45 2.02
N ALA A 68 1.76 0.53 1.37
CA ALA A 68 0.90 -0.43 2.07
C ALA A 68 1.68 -1.36 3.00
N ILE A 69 2.86 -1.83 2.58
CA ILE A 69 3.70 -2.66 3.46
C ILE A 69 4.24 -1.82 4.62
N ALA A 70 4.76 -0.62 4.36
CA ALA A 70 5.25 0.29 5.39
C ALA A 70 4.18 0.55 6.46
N ARG A 71 2.95 0.83 6.01
CA ARG A 71 1.80 1.05 6.88
C ARG A 71 1.46 -0.18 7.72
N ALA A 72 1.39 -1.35 7.09
CA ALA A 72 1.02 -2.58 7.76
C ALA A 72 2.10 -3.04 8.77
N GLU A 73 3.39 -2.90 8.44
CA GLU A 73 4.51 -3.14 9.37
C GLU A 73 4.50 -2.11 10.53
N GLY A 74 4.13 -0.86 10.26
CA GLY A 74 3.92 0.16 11.30
C GLY A 74 2.84 -0.25 12.30
N VAL A 75 1.69 -0.75 11.81
CA VAL A 75 0.62 -1.33 12.65
C VAL A 75 1.11 -2.58 13.40
N ALA A 76 2.00 -3.38 12.81
CA ALA A 76 2.62 -4.54 13.45
C ALA A 76 3.70 -4.19 14.50
N GLY A 77 4.05 -2.90 14.65
CA GLY A 77 5.14 -2.45 15.53
C GLY A 77 6.54 -2.80 15.01
N LYS A 78 6.67 -3.16 13.73
CA LYS A 78 7.92 -3.59 13.09
C LYS A 78 8.65 -2.39 12.48
N ARG A 79 9.15 -1.51 13.36
CA ARG A 79 9.73 -0.21 12.98
C ARG A 79 10.75 -0.29 11.83
N THR A 80 11.72 -1.18 11.92
CA THR A 80 12.79 -1.29 10.91
C THR A 80 12.26 -1.64 9.52
N GLU A 81 11.29 -2.55 9.43
CA GLU A 81 10.68 -2.90 8.13
C GLU A 81 9.78 -1.76 7.64
N ALA A 82 9.02 -1.11 8.53
CA ALA A 82 8.21 0.05 8.17
C ALA A 82 9.07 1.17 7.55
N GLU A 83 10.18 1.53 8.19
CA GLU A 83 11.13 2.55 7.70
C GLU A 83 11.82 2.14 6.40
N ARG A 84 12.12 0.83 6.24
CA ARG A 84 12.69 0.30 5.00
C ARG A 84 11.72 0.48 3.83
N TYR A 85 10.47 0.08 3.98
CA TYR A 85 9.48 0.20 2.92
C TYR A 85 9.03 1.64 2.68
N GLU A 86 8.99 2.49 3.71
CA GLU A 86 8.77 3.93 3.52
C GLU A 86 9.86 4.53 2.62
N ARG A 87 11.14 4.20 2.86
CA ARG A 87 12.25 4.67 2.02
C ARG A 87 12.10 4.19 0.57
N LEU A 88 11.76 2.91 0.36
CA LEU A 88 11.51 2.37 -0.98
C LEU A 88 10.35 3.10 -1.68
N ALA A 89 9.27 3.41 -0.95
CA ALA A 89 8.15 4.18 -1.49
C ALA A 89 8.57 5.60 -1.90
N ARG A 90 9.39 6.28 -1.09
CA ARG A 90 9.92 7.62 -1.39
C ARG A 90 10.85 7.61 -2.60
N GLU A 91 11.77 6.65 -2.67
CA GLU A 91 12.67 6.48 -3.82
C GLU A 91 11.90 6.17 -5.11
N ALA A 92 10.81 5.39 -5.02
CA ALA A 92 9.94 5.14 -6.15
C ALA A 92 9.11 6.39 -6.54
N ALA A 93 8.69 7.20 -5.56
CA ALA A 93 7.96 8.45 -5.79
C ALA A 93 8.75 9.45 -6.65
N GLU A 94 10.09 9.46 -6.56
CA GLU A 94 10.95 10.33 -7.37
C GLU A 94 10.86 10.03 -8.87
N ARG A 95 10.42 8.82 -9.25
CA ARG A 95 10.23 8.40 -10.64
C ARG A 95 8.84 8.70 -11.18
N VAL A 96 7.89 9.10 -10.32
CA VAL A 96 6.55 9.51 -10.74
C VAL A 96 6.65 10.86 -11.43
N THR A 97 6.35 10.89 -12.73
CA THR A 97 6.52 12.08 -13.59
C THR A 97 5.41 13.11 -13.37
N ASP A 98 4.18 12.65 -13.16
CA ASP A 98 3.04 13.50 -12.83
C ASP A 98 3.19 14.10 -11.42
N ALA A 99 3.05 15.42 -11.32
CA ALA A 99 3.30 16.15 -10.08
C ALA A 99 2.18 15.96 -9.05
N ASP A 100 0.92 15.88 -9.51
CA ASP A 100 -0.25 15.75 -8.64
C ASP A 100 -0.29 14.35 -8.04
N ASP A 101 0.01 13.33 -8.86
CA ASP A 101 0.14 11.94 -8.42
C ASP A 101 1.26 11.76 -7.39
N ARG A 102 2.41 12.39 -7.63
CA ARG A 102 3.54 12.38 -6.69
C ARG A 102 3.18 13.08 -5.39
N GLU A 103 2.50 14.23 -5.45
CA GLU A 103 2.01 14.93 -4.25
C GLU A 103 1.03 14.07 -3.45
N HIS A 104 0.09 13.40 -4.13
CA HIS A 104 -0.87 12.52 -3.46
C HIS A 104 -0.18 11.39 -2.69
N LEU A 105 0.78 10.72 -3.33
CA LEU A 105 1.56 9.65 -2.71
C LEU A 105 2.38 10.15 -1.51
N LEU A 106 3.05 11.30 -1.64
CA LEU A 106 3.83 11.88 -0.55
C LEU A 106 2.93 12.29 0.63
N GLY A 107 1.72 12.77 0.34
CA GLY A 107 0.69 13.02 1.34
C GLY A 107 0.28 11.76 2.09
N ASP A 108 0.04 10.66 1.37
CA ASP A 108 -0.28 9.37 1.99
C ASP A 108 0.88 8.83 2.84
N LEU A 109 2.11 8.92 2.37
CA LEU A 109 3.31 8.54 3.14
C LEU A 109 3.48 9.36 4.42
N ALA A 110 3.10 10.64 4.42
CA ALA A 110 3.13 11.47 5.63
C ALA A 110 2.12 11.03 6.70
N THR A 111 1.12 10.22 6.34
CA THR A 111 0.13 9.64 7.25
C THR A 111 0.49 8.23 7.73
N LEU A 112 1.68 7.71 7.40
CA LEU A 112 2.13 6.44 7.92
C LEU A 112 2.07 6.45 9.46
N PRO A 113 1.66 5.34 10.11
CA PRO A 113 1.62 5.26 11.55
C PRO A 113 3.00 5.61 12.10
N SER A 114 3.10 6.72 12.85
CA SER A 114 4.38 7.05 13.46
C SER A 114 4.66 5.98 14.49
N VAL A 115 5.69 5.18 14.24
CA VAL A 115 6.20 4.22 15.23
C VAL A 115 6.86 4.96 16.42
N LEU A 116 6.73 6.29 16.46
CA LEU A 116 7.46 7.27 17.25
C LEU A 116 6.54 8.48 17.57
N ARG A 117 5.69 8.36 18.60
CA ARG A 117 5.34 9.46 19.53
C ARG A 117 5.13 8.87 20.91
N SER A 118 6.18 8.28 21.46
CA SER A 118 6.31 8.03 22.89
C SER A 118 7.67 8.58 23.33
N ILE A 119 7.56 9.73 24.01
CA ILE A 119 8.43 10.39 25.01
C ILE A 119 9.92 10.08 24.95
#